data_AF-A0A7Y2ZZI6-F1
#
_entry.id   AF-A0A7Y2ZZI6-F1
#
_cell.length_a   1.000
_cell.length_b   1.000
_cell.length_c   1.000
_cell.angle_alpha   90.00
_cell.angle_beta   90.00
_cell.angle_gamma   90.00
#
_symmetry.space_group_name_H-M   'P 1'
#
loop_
_entity.id
_entity.type
_entity.pdbx_description
1 polymer ?
#
loop_
_entity_poly.entity_id
_entity_poly.type
_entity_poly.pdbx_seq_one_letter_code
_entity_poly.pdbx_strand_id
1 'polypeptide(L)'
;MAAGLCYATVLNTETQVELKNQIGSNDALIFTSHDGKVILSKNAEKKLIPASTLKIFTALVALHYLGPEYKFTTEFYLDDDTNLKIKGYGDPLLISEVLVEISSIIGSKIKKVKDIVLDDSYFIKPLTIPGVSSSTQPYD
;
A
#
# COMPACT_ATOMS: atom_id res chain seq x y z
N MET A 1 -0.85 30.83 -22.90
CA MET A 1 -1.23 29.46 -23.28
C MET A 1 -0.09 28.87 -24.10
N ALA A 2 0.74 28.03 -23.49
CA ALA A 2 1.78 27.30 -24.22
C ALA A 2 1.24 25.89 -24.49
N ALA A 3 0.91 25.61 -25.74
CA ALA A 3 0.62 24.26 -26.20
C ALA A 3 1.95 23.50 -26.23
N GLY A 4 2.22 22.73 -25.17
CA GLY A 4 3.33 21.78 -25.16
C GLY A 4 3.00 20.65 -26.13
N LEU A 5 3.71 20.58 -27.26
CA LEU A 5 3.73 19.40 -28.11
C LEU A 5 4.24 18.22 -27.28
N CYS A 6 3.32 17.35 -26.85
CA CYS A 6 3.68 16.03 -26.37
C CYS A 6 4.07 15.21 -27.62
N TYR A 7 5.36 15.18 -27.94
CA TYR A 7 5.89 14.22 -28.90
C TYR A 7 5.71 12.81 -28.29
N ALA A 8 4.56 12.20 -28.54
CA ALA A 8 4.40 10.77 -28.35
C ALA A 8 5.21 10.09 -29.47
N THR A 9 6.49 9.86 -29.23
CA THR A 9 7.28 8.94 -30.04
C THR A 9 6.64 7.56 -29.91
N VAL A 10 5.86 7.17 -30.92
CA VAL A 10 5.37 5.81 -31.07
C VAL A 10 6.60 4.90 -31.08
N LEU A 11 6.63 3.87 -30.22
CA LEU A 11 7.68 2.84 -30.25
C LEU A 11 7.83 2.34 -31.69
N ASN A 12 8.96 2.62 -32.32
CA ASN A 12 9.20 2.21 -33.70
C ASN A 12 9.31 0.67 -33.79
N THR A 13 9.17 0.14 -35.00
CA THR A 13 9.15 -1.32 -35.22
C THR A 13 10.43 -2.00 -34.77
N GLU A 14 11.59 -1.37 -34.93
CA GLU A 14 12.89 -1.93 -34.52
C GLU A 14 12.95 -2.10 -32.99
N THR A 15 12.58 -1.07 -32.24
CA THR A 15 12.52 -1.13 -30.77
C THR A 15 11.49 -2.15 -30.29
N GLN A 16 10.35 -2.29 -30.98
CA GLN A 16 9.37 -3.33 -30.64
C GLN A 16 9.94 -4.75 -30.83
N VAL A 17 10.68 -4.99 -31.91
CA VAL A 17 11.33 -6.29 -32.16
C VAL A 17 12.40 -6.56 -31.11
N GLU A 18 13.23 -5.57 -30.78
CA GLU A 18 14.27 -5.70 -29.77
C GLU A 18 13.69 -6.02 -28.39
N LEU A 19 12.65 -5.29 -27.96
CA LEU A 19 11.95 -5.57 -26.70
C LEU A 19 11.33 -6.97 -26.69
N LYS A 20 10.68 -7.40 -27.78
CA LYS A 20 10.15 -8.76 -27.88
C LYS A 20 11.22 -9.82 -27.72
N ASN A 21 12.45 -9.57 -28.15
CA ASN A 21 13.56 -10.53 -28.04
C ASN A 21 14.13 -10.60 -26.62
N GLN A 22 14.01 -9.53 -25.82
CA GLN A 22 14.49 -9.51 -24.43
C GLN A 22 13.53 -10.18 -23.43
N ILE A 23 12.23 -10.23 -23.73
CA ILE A 23 11.21 -10.85 -22.88
C ILE A 23 11.25 -12.37 -23.06
N GLY A 24 11.58 -13.12 -22.01
CA GLY A 24 11.68 -14.58 -22.04
C GLY A 24 10.32 -15.29 -22.07
N SER A 25 10.34 -16.62 -22.06
CA SER A 25 9.12 -17.44 -21.99
C SER A 25 8.40 -17.33 -20.63
N ASN A 26 9.09 -16.88 -19.59
CA ASN A 26 8.56 -16.69 -18.23
C ASN A 26 8.16 -15.25 -17.91
N ASP A 27 8.39 -14.33 -18.84
CA ASP A 27 8.07 -12.93 -18.68
C ASP A 27 6.79 -12.59 -19.45
N ALA A 28 6.13 -11.49 -19.07
CA ALA A 28 4.99 -10.95 -19.79
C ALA A 28 5.15 -9.44 -19.96
N LEU A 29 4.73 -8.93 -21.12
CA LEU A 29 4.77 -7.51 -21.44
C LEU A 29 3.49 -7.12 -22.17
N ILE A 30 2.89 -6.03 -21.74
CA ILE A 30 1.88 -5.29 -22.49
C ILE A 30 2.26 -3.82 -22.47
N PHE A 31 2.28 -3.19 -23.64
CA PHE A 31 2.55 -1.78 -23.81
C PHE A 31 1.38 -1.15 -24.58
N THR A 32 0.77 -0.14 -24.00
CA THR A 32 -0.42 0.53 -24.52
C THR A 32 -0.16 2.02 -24.71
N SER A 33 -0.87 2.65 -25.63
CA SER A 33 -0.97 4.11 -25.67
C SER A 33 -1.90 4.62 -24.57
N HIS A 34 -1.88 5.94 -24.36
CA HIS A 34 -2.71 6.62 -23.35
C HIS A 34 -4.23 6.42 -23.55
N ASP A 35 -4.67 6.05 -24.76
CA ASP A 35 -6.06 5.74 -25.11
C ASP A 35 -6.39 4.24 -24.96
N GLY A 36 -5.45 3.44 -24.46
CA GLY A 36 -5.62 2.01 -24.19
C GLY A 36 -5.36 1.09 -25.38
N LYS A 37 -4.98 1.62 -26.55
CA LYS A 37 -4.63 0.76 -27.69
C LYS A 37 -3.32 0.01 -27.42
N VAL A 38 -3.35 -1.31 -27.57
CA VAL A 38 -2.16 -2.16 -27.44
C VAL A 38 -1.22 -1.91 -28.63
N ILE A 39 0.00 -1.49 -28.34
CA ILE A 39 1.07 -1.25 -29.33
C ILE A 39 1.96 -2.49 -29.43
N LEU A 40 2.26 -3.12 -28.29
CA LEU A 40 3.13 -4.28 -28.18
C LEU A 40 2.62 -5.20 -27.07
N SER A 41 2.57 -6.51 -27.34
CA SER A 41 2.32 -7.52 -26.32
C SER A 41 3.16 -8.78 -26.54
N LYS A 42 3.53 -9.44 -25.44
CA LYS A 42 4.13 -10.77 -25.41
C LYS A 42 3.71 -11.48 -24.12
N ASN A 43 3.17 -12.69 -24.24
CA ASN A 43 2.67 -13.49 -23.12
C ASN A 43 1.65 -12.76 -22.22
N ALA A 44 0.86 -11.82 -22.75
CA ALA A 44 0.01 -10.93 -21.95
C ALA A 44 -1.03 -11.68 -21.08
N GLU A 45 -1.50 -12.84 -21.53
CA GLU A 45 -2.46 -13.69 -20.80
C GLU A 45 -1.79 -14.64 -19.79
N LYS A 46 -0.45 -14.66 -19.72
CA LYS A 46 0.29 -15.53 -18.80
C LYS A 46 0.14 -14.98 -17.38
N LYS A 47 -0.45 -15.77 -16.49
CA LYS A 47 -0.55 -15.45 -15.06
C LYS A 47 0.84 -15.56 -14.43
N LEU A 48 1.28 -14.49 -13.77
CA LEU A 48 2.55 -14.39 -13.04
C LEU A 48 2.28 -13.99 -11.59
N ILE A 49 3.23 -14.27 -10.69
CA ILE A 49 3.18 -13.78 -9.31
C ILE A 49 3.47 -12.28 -9.35
N PRO A 50 2.54 -11.40 -8.93
CA PRO A 50 2.67 -9.96 -9.12
C PRO A 50 3.74 -9.34 -8.21
N ALA A 51 4.16 -10.02 -7.15
CA ALA A 51 5.10 -9.47 -6.18
C ALA A 51 4.63 -8.07 -5.69
N SER A 52 5.56 -7.12 -5.55
CA SER A 52 5.22 -5.76 -5.15
C SER A 52 4.41 -4.97 -6.18
N THR A 53 4.22 -5.44 -7.42
CA THR A 53 3.31 -4.76 -8.37
C THR A 53 1.84 -4.84 -7.92
N LEU A 54 1.50 -5.80 -7.05
CA LEU A 54 0.18 -5.86 -6.40
C LEU A 54 -0.16 -4.56 -5.66
N LYS A 55 0.84 -3.83 -5.15
CA LYS A 55 0.66 -2.55 -4.45
C LYS A 55 -0.03 -1.49 -5.33
N ILE A 56 0.11 -1.55 -6.66
CA ILE A 56 -0.60 -0.65 -7.58
C ILE A 56 -2.11 -0.87 -7.47
N PHE A 57 -2.54 -2.13 -7.52
CA PHE A 57 -3.95 -2.49 -7.36
C PHE A 57 -4.45 -2.16 -5.95
N THR A 58 -3.67 -2.47 -4.91
CA THR A 58 -4.02 -2.11 -3.53
C THR A 58 -4.19 -0.60 -3.35
N ALA A 59 -3.30 0.21 -3.93
CA ALA A 59 -3.40 1.68 -3.88
C ALA A 59 -4.66 2.19 -4.59
N LEU A 60 -4.99 1.64 -5.77
CA LEU A 60 -6.22 1.97 -6.49
C LEU A 60 -7.47 1.66 -5.65
N VAL A 61 -7.51 0.48 -5.03
CA VAL A 61 -8.62 0.05 -4.16
C VAL A 61 -8.71 0.96 -2.93
N ALA A 62 -7.59 1.29 -2.29
CA ALA A 62 -7.56 2.20 -1.16
C ALA A 62 -8.12 3.58 -1.52
N LEU A 63 -7.68 4.15 -2.65
CA LEU A 63 -8.20 5.44 -3.15
C LEU A 63 -9.69 5.38 -3.47
N HIS A 64 -10.18 4.26 -4.03
CA HIS A 64 -11.59 4.10 -4.38
C HIS A 64 -12.50 4.02 -3.14
N TYR A 65 -12.13 3.23 -2.13
CA TYR A 65 -12.99 2.98 -0.96
C TYR A 65 -12.78 3.98 0.18
N LEU A 66 -11.55 4.44 0.40
CA LEU A 66 -11.22 5.36 1.50
C LEU A 66 -11.25 6.82 1.03
N GLY A 67 -10.92 7.08 -0.23
CA GLY A 67 -10.74 8.41 -0.77
C GLY A 67 -9.34 8.97 -0.50
N PRO A 68 -8.92 10.02 -1.25
CA PRO A 68 -7.59 10.62 -1.11
C PRO A 68 -7.39 11.37 0.21
N GLU A 69 -8.48 11.82 0.84
CA GLU A 69 -8.45 12.59 2.09
C GLU A 69 -8.60 11.71 3.34
N TYR A 70 -8.59 10.37 3.18
CA TYR A 70 -8.71 9.46 4.31
C TYR A 70 -7.55 9.65 5.30
N LYS A 71 -7.89 9.71 6.59
CA LYS A 71 -6.93 9.76 7.67
C LYS A 71 -7.19 8.60 8.62
N PHE A 72 -6.13 7.86 8.93
CA PHE A 72 -6.20 6.86 9.99
C PHE A 72 -6.46 7.55 11.33
N THR A 73 -7.25 6.90 12.17
CA THR A 73 -7.58 7.39 13.50
C THR A 73 -6.91 6.49 14.54
N THR A 74 -6.42 7.09 15.61
CA THR A 74 -5.99 6.39 16.82
C THR A 74 -6.60 7.13 18.01
N GLU A 75 -7.34 6.43 18.86
CA GLU A 75 -8.05 7.03 19.98
C GLU A 75 -7.30 6.80 21.29
N PHE A 76 -7.27 7.84 22.12
CA PHE A 76 -6.67 7.81 23.45
C PHE A 76 -7.72 8.26 24.45
N TYR A 77 -8.04 7.41 25.43
CA TYR A 77 -9.05 7.71 26.43
C TYR A 77 -8.70 7.09 27.79
N LEU A 78 -9.20 7.70 28.86
CA LEU A 78 -9.12 7.14 30.21
C LEU A 78 -10.43 6.46 30.54
N ASP A 79 -10.35 5.30 31.20
CA ASP A 79 -11.52 4.70 31.84
C ASP A 79 -11.65 5.12 33.31
N ASP A 80 -12.72 4.67 33.96
CA ASP A 80 -13.04 4.99 35.36
C ASP A 80 -11.96 4.50 36.35
N ASP A 81 -11.18 3.49 35.95
CA ASP A 81 -10.08 2.91 36.72
C ASP A 81 -8.74 3.62 36.49
N THR A 82 -8.74 4.73 35.74
CA THR A 82 -7.54 5.49 35.34
C THR A 82 -6.55 4.71 34.46
N ASN A 83 -7.05 3.74 33.69
CA ASN A 83 -6.26 3.08 32.66
C ASN A 83 -6.25 3.93 31.39
N LEU A 84 -5.08 4.08 30.77
CA LEU A 84 -4.94 4.71 29.46
C LEU A 84 -5.23 3.66 28.38
N LYS A 85 -6.36 3.79 27.71
CA LYS A 85 -6.75 2.96 26.57
C LYS A 85 -6.31 3.61 25.27
N ILE A 86 -5.64 2.83 24.43
CA ILE A 86 -5.14 3.22 23.11
C ILE A 86 -5.81 2.31 22.10
N LYS A 87 -6.74 2.85 21.31
CA LYS A 87 -7.43 2.07 20.28
C LYS A 87 -6.90 2.39 18.90
N GLY A 88 -6.32 1.37 18.26
CA GLY A 88 -5.73 1.47 16.94
C GLY A 88 -6.71 1.07 15.84
N TYR A 89 -6.78 1.87 14.78
CA TYR A 89 -7.58 1.59 13.58
C TYR A 89 -6.69 1.32 12.34
N GLY A 90 -5.42 0.97 12.58
CA GLY A 90 -4.46 0.58 11.54
C GLY A 90 -3.65 1.72 10.93
N ASP A 91 -3.36 2.77 11.69
CA ASP A 91 -2.48 3.86 11.24
C ASP A 91 -1.05 3.33 10.94
N PRO A 92 -0.62 3.31 9.66
CA PRO A 92 0.70 2.83 9.29
C PRO A 92 1.81 3.82 9.66
N LEU A 93 1.47 5.04 10.08
CA LEU A 93 2.40 6.10 10.46
C LEU A 93 2.46 6.32 11.98
N LEU A 94 1.86 5.45 12.79
CA LEU A 94 2.06 5.43 14.24
C LEU A 94 3.45 4.87 14.59
N ILE A 95 4.48 5.63 14.23
CA ILE A 95 5.90 5.31 14.40
C ILE A 95 6.45 5.89 15.71
N SER A 96 7.65 5.44 16.11
CA SER A 96 8.31 5.83 17.37
C SER A 96 8.41 7.35 17.55
N GLU A 97 8.72 8.08 16.48
CA GLU A 97 8.84 9.54 16.50
C GLU A 97 7.52 10.22 16.84
N VAL A 98 6.42 9.73 16.26
CA VAL A 98 5.05 10.21 16.53
C VAL A 98 4.63 9.84 17.96
N LEU A 99 5.01 8.65 18.45
CA LEU A 99 4.73 8.22 19.82
C LEU A 99 5.40 9.12 20.87
N VAL A 100 6.61 9.63 20.62
CA VAL A 100 7.27 10.59 21.51
C VAL A 100 6.43 11.87 21.64
N GLU A 101 5.95 12.43 20.53
CA GLU A 101 5.10 13.62 20.54
C GLU A 101 3.78 13.37 21.28
N ILE A 102 3.08 12.27 20.96
CA ILE A 102 1.85 11.86 21.63
C ILE A 102 2.06 11.72 23.14
N SER A 103 3.15 11.05 23.55
CA SER A 103 3.46 10.83 24.97
C SER A 103 3.67 12.15 25.73
N SER A 104 4.29 13.15 25.09
CA SER A 104 4.48 14.49 25.66
C SER A 104 3.14 15.20 25.85
N ILE A 105 2.27 15.16 24.84
CA ILE A 105 0.92 15.75 24.91
C ILE A 105 0.10 15.07 26.01
N ILE A 106 0.09 13.74 26.07
CA ILE A 106 -0.62 12.98 27.10
C ILE A 106 -0.06 13.29 28.49
N GLY A 107 1.26 13.27 28.67
CA GLY A 107 1.93 13.57 29.93
C GLY A 107 1.73 15.00 30.43
N SER A 108 1.41 15.94 29.54
CA SER A 108 0.99 17.30 29.92
C SER A 108 -0.37 17.31 30.61
N LYS A 109 -1.29 16.41 30.22
CA LYS A 109 -2.68 16.34 30.68
C LYS A 109 -2.91 15.33 31.80
N ILE A 110 -2.16 14.23 31.80
CA ILE A 110 -2.32 13.08 32.71
C ILE A 110 -0.97 12.80 33.36
N LYS A 111 -0.92 12.82 34.70
CA LYS A 111 0.33 12.65 35.48
C LYS A 111 0.58 11.22 35.96
N LYS A 112 -0.48 10.41 36.03
CA LYS A 112 -0.42 9.01 36.45
C LYS A 112 -1.51 8.25 35.71
N VAL A 113 -1.17 7.05 35.29
CA VAL A 113 -2.09 6.05 34.76
C VAL A 113 -1.87 4.78 35.58
N LYS A 114 -2.92 3.97 35.76
CA LYS A 114 -2.79 2.67 36.43
C LYS A 114 -2.18 1.66 35.47
N ASP A 115 -2.85 1.40 34.36
CA ASP A 115 -2.42 0.50 33.30
C ASP A 115 -2.46 1.20 31.93
N ILE A 116 -1.72 0.65 30.95
CA ILE A 116 -1.85 1.00 29.53
C ILE A 116 -2.48 -0.20 28.82
N VAL A 117 -3.60 0.02 28.16
CA VAL A 117 -4.39 -1.02 27.49
C VAL A 117 -4.40 -0.75 25.99
N LEU A 118 -3.94 -1.72 25.21
CA LEU A 118 -3.97 -1.66 23.75
C LEU A 118 -5.24 -2.35 23.24
N ASP A 119 -6.06 -1.61 22.53
CA ASP A 119 -7.26 -2.09 21.85
C ASP A 119 -6.99 -2.14 20.33
N ASP A 120 -6.73 -3.34 19.83
CA ASP A 120 -6.56 -3.68 18.42
C ASP A 120 -7.77 -4.44 17.86
N SER A 121 -8.94 -4.36 18.53
CA SER A 121 -10.17 -5.07 18.16
C SER A 121 -10.80 -4.61 16.85
N TYR A 122 -10.31 -3.52 16.25
CA TYR A 122 -10.75 -3.05 14.95
C TYR A 122 -10.54 -4.11 13.85
N PHE A 123 -9.48 -4.92 13.97
CA PHE A 123 -9.20 -6.02 13.04
C PHE A 123 -9.70 -7.36 13.59
N ILE A 124 -10.22 -8.20 12.70
CA ILE A 124 -10.65 -9.55 13.04
C ILE A 124 -9.48 -10.42 13.51
N LYS A 125 -9.75 -11.29 14.50
CA LYS A 125 -8.79 -12.24 15.05
C LYS A 125 -9.32 -13.68 14.93
N PRO A 126 -8.51 -14.63 14.43
CA PRO A 126 -7.14 -14.45 13.91
C PRO A 126 -7.12 -13.79 12.53
N LEU A 127 -6.10 -12.96 12.26
CA LEU A 127 -5.89 -12.42 10.92
C LEU A 127 -5.28 -13.52 10.03
N THR A 128 -6.06 -14.05 9.09
CA THR A 128 -5.57 -15.01 8.10
C THR A 128 -5.34 -14.30 6.78
N ILE A 129 -4.08 -14.19 6.38
CA ILE A 129 -3.68 -13.61 5.09
C ILE A 129 -3.38 -14.79 4.15
N PRO A 130 -4.19 -15.03 3.10
CA PRO A 130 -3.91 -16.10 2.16
C PRO A 130 -2.58 -15.89 1.42
N GLY A 131 -1.84 -16.96 1.18
CA GLY A 131 -0.60 -16.91 0.39
C GLY A 131 0.63 -16.38 1.14
N VAL A 132 0.57 -16.22 2.47
CA VAL A 132 1.77 -16.04 3.30
C VAL A 132 2.32 -17.41 3.70
N SER A 133 3.64 -17.55 3.65
CA SER A 133 4.34 -18.71 4.18
C SER A 133 5.13 -18.31 5.43
N SER A 134 5.64 -19.29 6.17
CA SER A 134 6.58 -19.05 7.27
C SER A 134 8.00 -18.76 6.78
N SER A 135 8.24 -18.81 5.46
CA SER A 135 9.53 -18.51 4.87
C SER A 135 9.77 -17.01 4.86
N THR A 136 11.01 -16.61 5.11
CA THR A 136 11.46 -15.23 4.87
C THR A 136 11.66 -14.96 3.37
N GLN A 137 11.56 -16.00 2.52
CA GLN A 137 11.66 -15.88 1.09
C GLN A 137 10.27 -15.55 0.49
N PRO A 138 10.10 -14.38 -0.14
CA PRO A 138 8.78 -13.84 -0.48
C PRO A 138 8.08 -14.52 -1.67
N TYR A 139 8.67 -15.55 -2.28
CA TYR A 139 8.16 -16.24 -3.48
C TYR A 139 8.31 -17.77 -3.43
N ASP A 140 8.41 -18.34 -2.23
CA ASP A 140 8.35 -19.79 -2.03
C ASP A 140 6.94 -20.35 -2.29
#